data_AF-A0A1V9XNX4-F1
#
_entry.id   AF-A0A1V9XNX4-F1
#
_cell.length_a   1.000
_cell.length_b   1.000
_cell.length_c   1.000
_cell.angle_alpha   90.00
_cell.angle_beta   90.00
_cell.angle_gamma   90.00
#
_symmetry.space_group_name_H-M   'P 1'
#
loop_
_entity.id
_entity.type
_entity.pdbx_description
1 polymer ?
#
loop_
_entity_poly.entity_id
_entity_poly.type
_entity_poly.pdbx_seq_one_letter_code
_entity_poly.pdbx_strand_id
1 'polypeptide(L)'
;MKNVLIVFVLAVTLANQVSVGEKDRNRDFGRPKHRRGSRSESHRKTQRGTQWADLISATLPDYKTMERSFTIENTRNNIEYTKSYSESMRNSTDGEVGTGSTGMETFDYETTTGTPEFVEEEVVMSFVIATGFSHSRELGVIIRGINQDQIDEAVLEVYEGFSDPSDNLRRLDVRKWIYNRKGDSIYIFTGIHVKETSWSKHNYPPSDWYRGILIVDEVVIGEATLPTDKEWMATYMDRLAYMPIIYMAVPGTLTSGAFRRYKHYETNVARVTYTQEEDILTQLIYGIRSFEFQPVAVARMDSAYSGYDYFIYNGHNPTGRRLQPMLEDIHSYLVNHKHEVVFINFDTDFKEDEELYGLAGLIEETIGKSVN
;
A
#
# COMPACT_ATOMS: atom_id res chain seq x y z
N MET A 1 -16.97 -8.63 28.45
CA MET A 1 -15.94 -7.70 27.96
C MET A 1 -16.57 -6.85 26.86
N LYS A 2 -16.55 -5.53 26.97
CA LYS A 2 -17.03 -4.63 25.91
C LYS A 2 -15.88 -4.51 24.90
N ASN A 3 -16.09 -4.94 23.66
CA ASN A 3 -15.09 -4.89 22.61
C ASN A 3 -14.97 -3.44 22.10
N VAL A 4 -13.75 -2.93 22.00
CA VAL A 4 -13.47 -1.58 21.50
C VAL A 4 -13.10 -1.71 20.02
N LEU A 5 -13.96 -1.19 19.15
CA LEU A 5 -13.65 -0.95 17.74
C LEU A 5 -12.89 0.38 17.69
N ILE A 6 -11.62 0.35 17.27
CA ILE A 6 -10.83 1.57 17.10
C ILE A 6 -10.69 1.83 15.60
N VAL A 7 -11.50 2.76 15.09
CA VAL A 7 -11.32 3.33 13.76
C VAL A 7 -10.65 4.68 13.92
N PHE A 8 -9.44 4.81 13.39
CA PHE A 8 -8.79 6.11 13.28
C PHE A 8 -9.27 6.78 11.99
N VAL A 9 -10.22 7.69 12.14
CA VAL A 9 -10.58 8.64 11.09
C VAL A 9 -9.67 9.85 11.26
N LEU A 10 -8.71 10.02 10.35
CA LEU A 10 -7.95 11.26 10.26
C LEU A 10 -8.71 12.18 9.29
N ALA A 11 -9.41 13.18 9.82
CA ALA A 11 -9.92 14.29 9.02
C ALA A 11 -8.85 15.38 8.97
N VAL A 12 -8.19 15.57 7.82
CA VAL A 12 -7.26 16.68 7.60
C VAL A 12 -8.02 17.80 6.89
N THR A 13 -8.50 18.79 7.63
CA THR A 13 -9.13 19.98 7.05
C THR A 13 -8.05 21.00 6.67
N LEU A 14 -7.83 21.23 5.38
CA LEU A 14 -7.02 22.37 4.90
C LEU A 14 -7.89 23.61 4.78
N ALA A 15 -8.04 24.37 5.87
CA ALA A 15 -8.68 25.68 5.84
C ALA A 15 -7.72 26.73 5.24
N ASN A 16 -7.81 26.96 3.92
CA ASN A 16 -7.23 28.15 3.29
C ASN A 16 -8.31 29.23 3.14
N GLN A 17 -8.51 30.05 4.18
CA GLN A 17 -9.19 31.33 4.01
C GLN A 17 -8.23 32.34 3.35
N VAL A 18 -8.34 32.49 2.04
CA VAL A 18 -7.87 33.72 1.38
C VAL A 18 -9.00 34.74 1.49
N SER A 19 -8.87 35.66 2.44
CA SER A 19 -9.55 36.96 2.43
C SER A 19 -9.23 37.65 1.10
N VAL A 20 -10.18 37.66 0.17
CA VAL A 20 -10.14 38.56 -0.98
C VAL A 20 -11.01 39.75 -0.62
N GLY A 21 -10.33 40.84 -0.27
CA GLY A 21 -10.93 42.13 0.01
C GLY A 21 -11.81 42.61 -1.15
N GLU A 22 -13.01 42.98 -0.75
CA GLU A 22 -13.97 43.84 -1.42
C GLU A 22 -13.26 45.00 -2.14
N LYS A 23 -13.43 45.08 -3.47
CA LYS A 23 -13.21 46.32 -4.21
C LYS A 23 -14.31 46.49 -5.24
N ASP A 24 -15.16 47.46 -4.93
CA ASP A 24 -16.02 48.21 -5.83
C ASP A 24 -15.48 48.32 -7.25
N ARG A 25 -16.35 48.06 -8.23
CA ARG A 25 -16.44 48.86 -9.46
C ARG A 25 -17.75 48.60 -10.21
N ASN A 26 -18.66 49.56 -10.07
CA ASN A 26 -19.57 49.98 -11.13
C ASN A 26 -18.82 50.18 -12.46
N ARG A 27 -19.33 49.63 -13.57
CA ARG A 27 -19.57 50.37 -14.83
C ARG A 27 -20.23 49.51 -15.92
N ASP A 28 -21.23 50.15 -16.52
CA ASP A 28 -21.99 49.78 -17.71
C ASP A 28 -21.21 49.72 -19.05
N PHE A 29 -21.91 49.12 -20.02
CA PHE A 29 -21.85 49.25 -21.50
C PHE A 29 -20.80 48.47 -22.32
N GLY A 30 -21.31 47.58 -23.18
CA GLY A 30 -21.26 47.83 -24.63
C GLY A 30 -20.39 46.94 -25.54
N ARG A 31 -21.07 45.98 -26.20
CA ARG A 31 -20.85 45.40 -27.55
C ARG A 31 -19.54 44.65 -27.91
N PRO A 32 -19.63 43.65 -28.83
CA PRO A 32 -18.54 42.74 -29.15
C PRO A 32 -17.67 43.22 -30.32
N LYS A 33 -16.37 42.94 -30.26
CA LYS A 33 -15.49 42.94 -31.43
C LYS A 33 -14.64 41.67 -31.46
N HIS A 34 -14.74 40.98 -32.59
CA HIS A 34 -13.80 39.97 -33.05
C HIS A 34 -12.36 40.48 -33.03
N ARG A 35 -11.42 39.65 -32.55
CA ARG A 35 -10.09 39.53 -33.17
C ARG A 35 -9.39 38.23 -32.76
N ARG A 36 -8.97 37.48 -33.79
CA ARG A 36 -7.98 36.39 -33.74
C ARG A 36 -6.64 36.94 -33.27
N GLY A 37 -5.94 36.17 -32.43
CA GLY A 37 -4.55 36.41 -32.04
C GLY A 37 -3.96 35.15 -31.43
N SER A 38 -2.93 34.63 -32.07
CA SER A 38 -2.14 33.42 -31.78
C SER A 38 -1.04 33.66 -30.73
N ARG A 39 -0.57 32.55 -30.11
CA ARG A 39 0.63 32.36 -29.25
C ARG A 39 0.49 32.95 -27.83
N SER A 40 1.00 32.36 -26.76
CA SER A 40 2.15 31.47 -26.56
C SER A 40 2.00 30.60 -25.31
N GLU A 41 2.67 29.45 -25.31
CA GLU A 41 2.97 28.64 -24.13
C GLU A 41 3.71 29.44 -23.05
N SER A 42 3.33 29.22 -21.78
CA SER A 42 4.16 29.54 -20.63
C SER A 42 4.16 28.35 -19.67
N HIS A 43 5.32 27.71 -19.54
CA HIS A 43 5.63 26.75 -18.49
C HIS A 43 5.47 27.41 -17.12
N ARG A 44 4.53 26.92 -16.30
CA ARG A 44 4.55 27.08 -14.84
C ARG A 44 5.01 25.75 -14.23
N LYS A 45 6.28 25.69 -13.84
CA LYS A 45 6.77 24.70 -12.86
C LYS A 45 6.32 25.17 -11.49
N THR A 46 5.42 24.45 -10.86
CA THR A 46 4.99 24.70 -9.48
C THR A 46 5.99 24.02 -8.53
N GLN A 47 6.75 24.82 -7.79
CA GLN A 47 7.52 24.38 -6.62
C GLN A 47 6.53 23.92 -5.54
N ARG A 48 6.41 22.62 -5.31
CA ARG A 48 5.68 22.03 -4.17
C ARG A 48 6.51 21.02 -3.37
N GLY A 49 7.80 20.87 -3.67
CA GLY A 49 8.65 19.81 -3.12
C GLY A 49 9.50 20.15 -1.89
N THR A 50 9.52 21.40 -1.39
CA THR A 50 10.52 21.83 -0.40
C THR A 50 9.99 22.28 0.96
N GLN A 51 8.67 22.28 1.20
CA GLN A 51 8.11 22.69 2.51
C GLN A 51 7.88 21.53 3.49
N TRP A 52 7.97 20.28 3.05
CA TRP A 52 7.73 19.11 3.90
C TRP A 52 8.93 18.73 4.80
N ALA A 53 10.15 19.04 4.38
CA ALA A 53 11.36 18.71 5.15
C ALA A 53 11.54 19.62 6.38
N ASP A 54 11.17 20.90 6.26
CA ASP A 54 11.38 21.89 7.33
C ASP A 54 10.38 21.76 8.48
N LEU A 55 9.18 21.19 8.23
CA LEU A 55 8.16 21.02 9.26
C LEU A 55 8.43 19.83 10.19
N ILE A 56 9.06 18.77 9.68
CA ILE A 56 9.42 17.57 10.44
C ILE A 56 10.55 17.85 11.44
N SER A 57 11.44 18.81 11.13
CA SER A 57 12.55 19.16 12.01
C SER A 57 12.16 19.99 13.23
N ALA A 58 10.96 20.58 13.26
CA ALA A 58 10.58 21.58 14.27
C ALA A 58 9.73 21.04 15.44
N THR A 59 9.34 19.75 15.43
CA THR A 59 8.31 19.22 16.35
C THR A 59 8.67 17.95 17.13
N LEU A 60 9.92 17.47 17.08
CA LEU A 60 10.34 16.32 17.89
C LEU A 60 11.03 16.75 19.20
N PRO A 61 10.63 16.20 20.37
CA PRO A 61 11.33 16.43 21.64
C PRO A 61 12.66 15.66 21.71
N ASP A 62 13.62 16.22 22.46
CA ASP A 62 14.94 15.62 22.74
C ASP A 62 14.83 14.21 23.33
N TYR A 63 15.16 13.20 22.52
CA TYR A 63 15.34 11.82 22.99
C TYR A 63 16.72 11.67 23.62
N LYS A 64 16.78 11.71 24.96
CA LYS A 64 17.95 11.21 25.69
C LYS A 64 18.07 9.69 25.50
N THR A 65 19.31 9.26 25.23
CA THR A 65 19.81 7.89 25.09
C THR A 65 19.03 6.85 25.90
N MET A 66 18.43 5.90 25.19
CA MET A 66 17.87 4.68 25.75
C MET A 66 18.65 3.50 25.14
N GLU A 67 19.56 2.89 25.90
CA GLU A 67 20.17 1.62 25.51
C GLU A 67 19.09 0.54 25.57
N ARG A 68 18.87 -0.14 24.44
CA ARG A 68 18.03 -1.34 24.40
C ARG A 68 18.79 -2.44 23.68
N SER A 69 19.11 -3.49 24.41
CA SER A 69 19.53 -4.78 23.86
C SER A 69 18.28 -5.60 23.53
N PHE A 70 18.23 -6.17 22.33
CA PHE A 70 17.21 -7.17 21.98
C PHE A 70 17.90 -8.46 21.57
N THR A 71 17.40 -9.57 22.10
CA THR A 71 17.76 -10.93 21.66
C THR A 71 16.64 -11.42 20.76
N ILE A 72 16.97 -11.79 19.52
CA ILE A 72 16.02 -12.44 18.61
C ILE A 72 16.39 -13.92 18.59
N GLU A 73 15.58 -14.75 19.25
CA GLU A 73 15.69 -16.21 19.15
C GLU A 73 14.92 -16.68 17.92
N ASN A 74 15.63 -17.28 16.96
CA ASN A 74 15.02 -17.93 15.81
C ASN A 74 15.16 -19.45 15.95
N THR A 75 14.09 -20.12 16.38
CA THR A 75 14.04 -21.58 16.52
C THR A 75 13.44 -22.22 15.26
N ARG A 76 14.24 -22.27 14.19
CA ARG A 76 14.10 -23.29 13.15
C ARG A 76 15.49 -23.86 12.83
N ASN A 77 15.61 -25.18 12.95
CA ASN A 77 16.78 -26.02 12.61
C ASN A 77 17.90 -26.21 13.67
N ASN A 78 17.67 -25.99 14.97
CA ASN A 78 18.66 -26.33 16.02
C ASN A 78 20.05 -25.66 15.87
N ILE A 79 20.15 -24.56 15.14
CA ILE A 79 21.37 -23.75 15.05
C ILE A 79 21.10 -22.42 15.74
N GLU A 80 21.80 -22.19 16.85
CA GLU A 80 21.75 -20.92 17.58
C GLU A 80 22.59 -19.87 16.85
N TYR A 81 21.94 -18.82 16.35
CA TYR A 81 22.61 -17.62 15.89
C TYR A 81 22.36 -16.49 16.88
N THR A 82 23.41 -16.05 17.57
CA THR A 82 23.36 -14.84 18.39
C THR A 82 23.89 -13.67 17.57
N LYS A 83 23.01 -12.72 17.21
CA LYS A 83 23.43 -11.47 16.57
C LYS A 83 23.14 -10.29 17.49
N SER A 84 24.18 -9.78 18.12
CA SER A 84 24.09 -8.60 19.00
C SER A 84 24.20 -7.33 18.14
N TYR A 85 23.22 -6.45 18.26
CA TYR A 85 23.28 -5.11 17.68
C TYR A 85 23.54 -4.09 18.79
N SER A 86 24.60 -3.31 18.63
CA SER A 86 24.84 -2.10 19.41
C SER A 86 24.97 -0.93 18.45
N GLU A 87 23.95 -0.09 18.35
CA GLU A 87 24.03 1.17 17.61
C GLU A 87 24.32 2.30 18.59
N SER A 88 25.52 2.88 18.49
CA SER A 88 25.85 4.14 19.16
C SER A 88 25.80 5.28 18.14
N MET A 89 24.67 5.97 18.06
CA MET A 89 24.61 7.23 17.32
C MET A 89 25.16 8.35 18.22
N ARG A 90 26.41 8.78 17.97
CA ARG A 90 26.98 9.98 18.61
C ARG A 90 26.54 11.21 17.80
N ASN A 91 25.61 12.00 18.35
CA ASN A 91 25.43 13.38 17.92
C ASN A 91 26.56 14.23 18.50
N SER A 92 27.55 14.53 17.66
CA SER A 92 28.62 15.48 17.95
C SER A 92 28.16 16.89 17.56
N THR A 93 27.46 17.57 18.47
CA THR A 93 27.39 19.03 18.49
C THR A 93 28.24 19.50 19.65
N ASP A 94 29.54 19.69 19.41
CA ASP A 94 30.36 20.67 20.11
C ASP A 94 31.65 20.90 19.33
N GLY A 95 31.84 22.15 18.90
CA GLY A 95 33.08 22.61 18.31
C GLY A 95 34.05 23.03 19.41
N GLU A 96 35.08 22.24 19.64
CA GLU A 96 36.30 22.69 20.31
C GLU A 96 37.54 22.19 19.58
N VAL A 97 38.43 23.14 19.29
CA VAL A 97 39.75 22.94 18.72
C VAL A 97 40.68 22.44 19.83
N GLY A 98 40.84 21.13 19.92
CA GLY A 98 41.80 20.49 20.82
C GLY A 98 42.83 19.66 20.04
N THR A 99 44.08 20.12 20.02
CA THR A 99 45.24 19.36 19.52
C THR A 99 45.49 18.16 20.42
N GLY A 100 45.10 16.96 19.99
CA GLY A 100 45.30 15.70 20.71
C GLY A 100 46.04 14.68 19.85
N SER A 101 47.13 14.14 20.39
CA SER A 101 48.07 13.25 19.69
C SER A 101 47.42 11.93 19.26
N THR A 102 47.55 11.55 17.99
CA THR A 102 47.16 10.22 17.49
C THR A 102 48.21 9.18 17.89
N GLY A 103 47.93 8.42 18.94
CA GLY A 103 48.58 7.15 19.22
C GLY A 103 48.08 6.11 18.21
N MET A 104 49.00 5.56 17.42
CA MET A 104 48.72 4.54 16.42
C MET A 104 48.79 3.18 17.11
N GLU A 105 47.64 2.66 17.56
CA GLU A 105 47.53 1.26 17.96
C GLU A 105 47.56 0.39 16.71
N THR A 106 48.63 -0.39 16.56
CA THR A 106 48.74 -1.44 15.55
C THR A 106 47.90 -2.63 15.99
N PHE A 107 46.76 -2.84 15.33
CA PHE A 107 45.97 -4.06 15.46
C PHE A 107 46.56 -5.13 14.53
N ASP A 108 47.11 -6.19 15.12
CA ASP A 108 47.48 -7.41 14.41
C ASP A 108 46.20 -8.16 14.03
N TYR A 109 45.78 -8.02 12.76
CA TYR A 109 44.73 -8.85 12.19
C TYR A 109 45.33 -10.20 11.79
N GLU A 110 45.08 -11.24 12.59
CA GLU A 110 45.28 -12.62 12.14
C GLU A 110 44.31 -12.91 10.99
N THR A 111 44.83 -12.93 9.76
CA THR A 111 44.10 -13.42 8.58
C THR A 111 43.90 -14.93 8.71
N THR A 112 42.78 -15.35 9.28
CA THR A 112 42.29 -16.72 9.20
C THR A 112 41.93 -17.00 7.74
N THR A 113 42.77 -17.75 7.03
CA THR A 113 42.48 -18.27 5.69
C THR A 113 41.43 -19.39 5.79
N GLY A 114 40.21 -19.04 6.17
CA GLY A 114 39.05 -19.89 5.95
C GLY A 114 38.73 -19.88 4.47
N THR A 115 38.68 -21.05 3.83
CA THR A 115 38.02 -21.18 2.53
C THR A 115 36.63 -20.59 2.66
N PRO A 116 36.24 -19.60 1.82
CA PRO A 116 34.91 -19.02 1.90
C PRO A 116 33.90 -20.15 1.74
N GLU A 117 33.17 -20.40 2.82
CA GLU A 117 32.04 -21.31 2.80
C GLU A 117 31.05 -20.69 1.80
N PHE A 118 30.88 -21.34 0.65
CA PHE A 118 29.87 -20.93 -0.32
C PHE A 118 28.52 -21.16 0.36
N VAL A 119 27.99 -20.09 0.96
CA VAL A 119 26.61 -20.07 1.41
C VAL A 119 25.79 -20.10 0.13
N GLU A 120 25.21 -21.25 -0.19
CA GLU A 120 24.22 -21.33 -1.26
C GLU A 120 23.11 -20.33 -0.94
N GLU A 121 22.94 -19.34 -1.82
CA GLU A 121 21.88 -18.36 -1.65
C GLU A 121 20.54 -19.08 -1.76
N GLU A 122 19.69 -18.89 -0.75
CA GLU A 122 18.36 -19.49 -0.71
C GLU A 122 17.52 -19.00 -1.89
N VAL A 123 16.93 -19.93 -2.64
CA VAL A 123 16.05 -19.58 -3.76
C VAL A 123 14.70 -19.10 -3.21
N VAL A 124 14.40 -17.82 -3.44
CA VAL A 124 13.18 -17.19 -2.94
C VAL A 124 12.20 -16.96 -4.07
N MET A 125 10.98 -17.47 -3.91
CA MET A 125 9.86 -17.26 -4.83
C MET A 125 8.86 -16.27 -4.28
N SER A 126 8.23 -15.48 -5.15
CA SER A 126 7.13 -14.59 -4.79
C SER A 126 6.13 -14.48 -5.93
N PHE A 127 4.83 -14.61 -5.62
CA PHE A 127 3.78 -14.31 -6.58
C PHE A 127 3.52 -12.82 -6.65
N VAL A 128 3.15 -12.37 -7.85
CA VAL A 128 2.65 -11.01 -8.10
C VAL A 128 1.48 -11.08 -9.06
N ILE A 129 0.45 -10.26 -8.84
CA ILE A 129 -0.58 -10.02 -9.85
C ILE A 129 -0.14 -8.78 -10.63
N ALA A 130 0.06 -8.93 -11.93
CA ALA A 130 0.48 -7.83 -12.79
C ALA A 130 -0.45 -7.70 -13.99
N THR A 131 -0.39 -6.54 -14.63
CA THR A 131 -1.08 -6.32 -15.90
C THR A 131 -0.29 -7.02 -17.01
N GLY A 132 -0.84 -8.12 -17.54
CA GLY A 132 -0.26 -8.85 -18.67
C GLY A 132 -0.43 -8.09 -20.00
N PHE A 133 0.08 -8.69 -21.09
CA PHE A 133 0.09 -8.08 -22.42
C PHE A 133 -1.30 -7.69 -22.96
N SER A 134 -2.35 -8.39 -22.55
CA SER A 134 -3.75 -8.12 -22.93
C SER A 134 -4.45 -7.07 -22.05
N HIS A 135 -3.72 -6.42 -21.14
CA HIS A 135 -4.30 -5.63 -20.06
C HIS A 135 -5.27 -6.42 -19.18
N SER A 136 -5.09 -7.75 -19.09
CA SER A 136 -5.76 -8.59 -18.12
C SER A 136 -4.83 -8.85 -16.94
N ARG A 137 -5.41 -9.06 -15.75
CA ARG A 137 -4.66 -9.51 -14.58
C ARG A 137 -4.07 -10.87 -14.87
N GLU A 138 -2.76 -10.96 -14.73
CA GLU A 138 -2.02 -12.19 -14.95
C GLU A 138 -1.15 -12.46 -13.73
N LEU A 139 -1.13 -13.73 -13.32
CA LEU A 139 -0.27 -14.19 -12.27
C LEU A 139 1.16 -14.28 -12.80
N GLY A 140 2.06 -13.55 -12.15
CA GLY A 140 3.48 -13.63 -12.38
C GLY A 140 4.22 -14.20 -11.17
N VAL A 141 5.42 -14.72 -11.41
CA VAL A 141 6.31 -15.25 -10.38
C VAL A 141 7.66 -14.57 -10.50
N ILE A 142 8.15 -14.03 -9.39
CA ILE A 142 9.52 -13.55 -9.24
C ILE A 142 10.30 -14.63 -8.52
N ILE A 143 11.43 -15.05 -9.09
CA ILE A 143 12.34 -16.03 -8.51
C ILE A 143 13.69 -15.35 -8.34
N ARG A 144 14.29 -15.42 -7.14
CA ARG A 144 15.59 -14.83 -6.77
C ARG A 144 16.55 -15.91 -6.29
N GLY A 145 17.86 -15.65 -6.33
CA GLY A 145 18.89 -16.62 -5.94
C GLY A 145 19.05 -17.79 -6.93
N ILE A 146 18.51 -17.70 -8.14
CA ILE A 146 18.57 -18.79 -9.13
C ILE A 146 19.72 -18.59 -10.11
N ASN A 147 20.57 -19.61 -10.27
CA ASN A 147 21.71 -19.58 -11.18
C ASN A 147 21.35 -20.07 -12.60
N GLN A 148 22.29 -19.96 -13.54
CA GLN A 148 22.03 -20.29 -14.95
C GLN A 148 21.75 -21.79 -15.17
N ASP A 149 22.49 -22.66 -14.50
CA ASP A 149 22.34 -24.11 -14.64
C ASP A 149 20.95 -24.54 -14.13
N GLN A 150 20.56 -24.05 -12.94
CA GLN A 150 19.22 -24.21 -12.41
C GLN A 150 18.14 -23.67 -13.36
N ILE A 151 18.33 -22.49 -13.97
CA ILE A 151 17.35 -21.94 -14.94
C ILE A 151 17.15 -22.88 -16.14
N ASP A 152 18.22 -23.49 -16.63
CA ASP A 152 18.18 -24.33 -17.82
C ASP A 152 17.44 -25.66 -17.59
N GLU A 153 17.37 -26.11 -16.33
CA GLU A 153 16.73 -27.36 -15.91
C GLU A 153 15.41 -27.15 -15.15
N ALA A 154 15.13 -25.91 -14.71
CA ALA A 154 14.02 -25.61 -13.83
C ALA A 154 12.65 -25.73 -14.51
N VAL A 155 11.72 -26.32 -13.76
CA VAL A 155 10.30 -26.37 -14.05
C VAL A 155 9.53 -25.66 -12.94
N LEU A 156 8.68 -24.72 -13.32
CA LEU A 156 7.74 -24.05 -12.43
C LEU A 156 6.35 -24.69 -12.58
N GLU A 157 5.81 -25.20 -11.49
CA GLU A 157 4.45 -25.72 -11.40
C GLU A 157 3.58 -24.76 -10.59
N VAL A 158 2.45 -24.34 -11.15
CA VAL A 158 1.51 -23.40 -10.51
C VAL A 158 0.12 -24.01 -10.43
N TYR A 159 -0.49 -23.88 -9.25
CA TYR A 159 -1.77 -24.46 -8.87
C TYR A 159 -2.75 -23.35 -8.44
N GLU A 160 -4.02 -23.45 -8.83
CA GLU A 160 -5.11 -22.60 -8.29
C GLU A 160 -5.74 -23.30 -7.07
N GLY A 161 -5.63 -22.70 -5.90
CA GLY A 161 -6.11 -23.22 -4.62
C GLY A 161 -5.35 -24.43 -4.08
N PHE A 162 -5.93 -25.07 -3.05
CA PHE A 162 -5.44 -26.33 -2.45
C PHE A 162 -6.16 -27.59 -2.96
N SER A 163 -7.14 -27.46 -3.85
CA SER A 163 -7.80 -28.62 -4.47
C SER A 163 -6.80 -29.42 -5.30
N ASP A 164 -7.11 -30.71 -5.49
CA ASP A 164 -6.25 -31.73 -6.11
C ASP A 164 -5.40 -31.16 -7.27
N PRO A 165 -4.05 -31.30 -7.22
CA PRO A 165 -3.14 -30.77 -8.23
C PRO A 165 -3.47 -31.15 -9.68
N SER A 166 -4.34 -32.15 -9.92
CA SER A 166 -4.72 -32.60 -11.26
C SER A 166 -5.52 -31.60 -12.09
N ASP A 167 -6.32 -30.73 -11.47
CA ASP A 167 -7.40 -30.06 -12.21
C ASP A 167 -7.03 -28.68 -12.77
N ASN A 168 -5.99 -28.02 -12.26
CA ASN A 168 -5.56 -26.68 -12.69
C ASN A 168 -4.03 -26.49 -12.70
N LEU A 169 -3.25 -27.55 -12.92
CA LEU A 169 -1.81 -27.46 -12.99
C LEU A 169 -1.35 -26.73 -14.26
N ARG A 170 -0.58 -25.66 -14.07
CA ARG A 170 0.23 -25.05 -15.11
C ARG A 170 1.70 -25.39 -14.90
N ARG A 171 2.27 -26.17 -15.82
CA ARG A 171 3.70 -26.53 -15.82
C ARG A 171 4.46 -25.72 -16.86
N LEU A 172 5.51 -25.03 -16.44
CA LEU A 172 6.28 -24.08 -17.24
C LEU A 172 7.77 -24.44 -17.21
N ASP A 173 8.37 -24.58 -18.38
CA ASP A 173 9.83 -24.65 -18.53
C ASP A 173 10.40 -23.25 -18.32
N VAL A 174 11.12 -23.04 -17.21
CA VAL A 174 11.52 -21.70 -16.74
C VAL A 174 12.27 -20.95 -17.83
N ARG A 175 13.27 -21.59 -18.46
CA ARG A 175 14.10 -20.99 -19.52
C ARG A 175 13.28 -20.37 -20.65
N LYS A 176 12.15 -20.97 -21.01
CA LYS A 176 11.29 -20.53 -22.14
C LYS A 176 10.34 -19.39 -21.79
N TRP A 177 10.06 -19.18 -20.51
CA TRP A 177 9.01 -18.27 -20.03
C TRP A 177 9.53 -17.04 -19.27
N ILE A 178 10.86 -16.84 -19.21
CA ILE A 178 11.45 -15.63 -18.64
C ILE A 178 11.01 -14.41 -19.46
N TYR A 179 10.22 -13.55 -18.83
CA TYR A 179 9.82 -12.26 -19.39
C TYR A 179 10.89 -11.19 -19.16
N ASN A 180 11.50 -11.18 -17.97
CA ASN A 180 12.57 -10.25 -17.61
C ASN A 180 13.59 -10.90 -16.68
N ARG A 181 14.86 -10.47 -16.76
CA ARG A 181 15.95 -10.92 -15.90
C ARG A 181 16.76 -9.73 -15.41
N LYS A 182 17.08 -9.72 -14.12
CA LYS A 182 17.93 -8.71 -13.48
C LYS A 182 18.80 -9.36 -12.41
N GLY A 183 20.07 -9.59 -12.73
CA GLY A 183 20.98 -10.33 -11.84
C GLY A 183 20.58 -11.80 -11.70
N ASP A 184 20.50 -12.25 -10.45
CA ASP A 184 20.01 -13.55 -9.97
C ASP A 184 18.48 -13.65 -9.90
N SER A 185 17.78 -12.57 -10.29
CA SER A 185 16.33 -12.49 -10.25
C SER A 185 15.72 -12.62 -11.64
N ILE A 186 14.72 -13.48 -11.77
CA ILE A 186 13.91 -13.63 -12.99
C ILE A 186 12.43 -13.36 -12.69
N TYR A 187 11.73 -12.88 -13.71
CA TYR A 187 10.30 -12.65 -13.67
C TYR A 187 9.60 -13.41 -14.80
N ILE A 188 8.60 -14.20 -14.45
CA ILE A 188 7.87 -15.11 -15.33
C ILE A 188 6.39 -14.76 -15.30
N PHE A 189 5.79 -14.62 -16.47
CA PHE A 189 4.33 -14.60 -16.63
C PHE A 189 3.83 -16.04 -16.80
N THR A 190 2.86 -16.45 -15.98
CA THR A 190 2.45 -17.86 -15.94
C THR A 190 1.46 -18.25 -17.05
N GLY A 191 0.84 -17.26 -17.71
CA GLY A 191 -0.32 -17.43 -18.56
C GLY A 191 -1.64 -17.64 -17.79
N ILE A 192 -1.61 -17.66 -16.45
CA ILE A 192 -2.82 -17.78 -15.63
C ILE A 192 -3.43 -16.40 -15.47
N HIS A 193 -4.60 -16.21 -16.06
CA HIS A 193 -5.38 -15.00 -15.87
C HIS A 193 -6.16 -15.06 -14.56
N VAL A 194 -5.92 -14.07 -13.71
CA VAL A 194 -6.65 -13.93 -12.45
C VAL A 194 -8.05 -13.45 -12.78
N LYS A 195 -9.04 -14.29 -12.48
CA LYS A 195 -10.45 -14.00 -12.75
C LYS A 195 -10.92 -12.83 -11.90
N GLU A 196 -11.95 -12.14 -12.39
CA GLU A 196 -12.62 -11.13 -11.62
C GLU A 196 -13.19 -11.72 -10.33
N THR A 197 -12.81 -11.14 -9.20
CA THR A 197 -13.27 -11.54 -7.87
C THR A 197 -14.63 -10.93 -7.59
N SER A 198 -15.57 -11.74 -7.11
CA SER A 198 -16.87 -11.30 -6.62
C SER A 198 -17.07 -11.76 -5.18
N TRP A 199 -16.08 -11.47 -4.35
CA TRP A 199 -16.13 -11.83 -2.95
C TRP A 199 -17.17 -10.99 -2.22
N SER A 200 -17.72 -11.58 -1.19
CA SER A 200 -18.71 -10.92 -0.35
C SER A 200 -18.51 -11.38 1.08
N LYS A 201 -19.20 -10.72 2.01
CA LYS A 201 -19.26 -11.17 3.42
C LYS A 201 -19.75 -12.62 3.60
N HIS A 202 -20.33 -13.23 2.57
CA HIS A 202 -20.81 -14.61 2.57
C HIS A 202 -19.95 -15.57 1.74
N ASN A 203 -18.96 -15.07 1.01
CA ASN A 203 -18.11 -15.85 0.11
C ASN A 203 -16.70 -15.26 0.07
N TYR A 204 -15.92 -15.54 1.12
CA TYR A 204 -14.50 -15.21 1.17
C TYR A 204 -13.69 -16.22 0.36
N PRO A 205 -12.55 -15.81 -0.20
CA PRO A 205 -11.63 -16.75 -0.83
C PRO A 205 -10.99 -17.70 0.18
N PRO A 206 -10.44 -18.83 -0.32
CA PRO A 206 -9.50 -19.63 0.45
C PRO A 206 -8.27 -18.80 0.83
N SER A 207 -7.64 -19.12 1.96
CA SER A 207 -6.48 -18.37 2.48
C SER A 207 -5.28 -18.34 1.54
N ASP A 208 -5.08 -19.38 0.74
CA ASP A 208 -4.07 -19.42 -0.32
C ASP A 208 -4.77 -19.57 -1.67
N TRP A 209 -4.60 -18.57 -2.52
CA TRP A 209 -5.29 -18.52 -3.81
C TRP A 209 -4.51 -19.25 -4.89
N TYR A 210 -3.18 -19.14 -4.87
CA TYR A 210 -2.30 -19.85 -5.78
C TYR A 210 -1.09 -20.42 -5.03
N ARG A 211 -0.58 -21.56 -5.51
CA ARG A 211 0.65 -22.18 -5.01
C ARG A 211 1.60 -22.43 -6.17
N GLY A 212 2.88 -22.19 -5.96
CA GLY A 212 3.94 -22.32 -6.95
C GLY A 212 5.07 -23.16 -6.38
N ILE A 213 5.51 -24.15 -7.14
CA ILE A 213 6.62 -25.05 -6.79
C ILE A 213 7.66 -24.97 -7.89
N LEU A 214 8.91 -24.69 -7.53
CA LEU A 214 10.05 -24.68 -8.44
C LEU A 214 10.86 -25.94 -8.26
N ILE A 215 11.04 -26.68 -9.35
CA ILE A 215 11.66 -28.00 -9.39
C ILE A 215 12.89 -27.94 -10.30
N VAL A 216 14.04 -28.41 -9.82
CA VAL A 216 15.27 -28.63 -10.61
C VAL A 216 15.69 -30.08 -10.37
N ASP A 217 15.91 -30.85 -11.43
CA ASP A 217 16.30 -32.28 -11.32
C ASP A 217 15.45 -33.09 -10.33
N GLU A 218 14.13 -32.96 -10.43
CA GLU A 218 13.14 -33.64 -9.56
C GLU A 218 13.18 -33.20 -8.08
N VAL A 219 14.02 -32.22 -7.72
CA VAL A 219 14.11 -31.66 -6.37
C VAL A 219 13.35 -30.32 -6.31
N VAL A 220 12.48 -30.17 -5.32
CA VAL A 220 11.84 -28.89 -5.02
C VAL A 220 12.87 -27.97 -4.38
N ILE A 221 13.22 -26.89 -5.06
CA ILE A 221 14.19 -25.89 -4.58
C ILE A 221 13.54 -24.59 -4.14
N GLY A 222 12.25 -24.40 -4.40
CA GLY A 222 11.50 -23.22 -3.98
C GLY A 222 10.00 -23.46 -3.95
N GLU A 223 9.32 -22.78 -3.04
CA GLU A 223 7.87 -22.79 -2.93
C GLU A 223 7.35 -21.39 -2.56
N ALA A 224 6.22 -20.99 -3.13
CA ALA A 224 5.49 -19.80 -2.72
C ALA A 224 3.98 -20.03 -2.78
N THR A 225 3.24 -19.24 -2.01
CA THR A 225 1.79 -19.07 -2.17
C THR A 225 1.46 -17.60 -2.43
N LEU A 226 0.33 -17.35 -3.07
CA LEU A 226 -0.30 -16.04 -3.09
C LEU A 226 -1.41 -16.03 -2.03
N PRO A 227 -1.13 -15.54 -0.81
CA PRO A 227 -2.11 -15.54 0.26
C PRO A 227 -3.17 -14.47 0.02
N THR A 228 -4.38 -14.74 0.52
CA THR A 228 -5.37 -13.69 0.80
C THR A 228 -5.19 -13.28 2.26
N ASP A 229 -4.37 -12.24 2.47
CA ASP A 229 -3.96 -11.74 3.79
C ASP A 229 -5.06 -10.92 4.48
N LYS A 230 -6.25 -11.51 4.60
CA LYS A 230 -7.41 -10.86 5.23
C LYS A 230 -7.24 -10.64 6.73
N GLU A 231 -6.29 -11.28 7.40
CA GLU A 231 -6.06 -11.17 8.85
C GLU A 231 -4.56 -11.06 9.20
N TRP A 232 -3.78 -10.36 8.37
CA TRP A 232 -2.35 -10.26 8.58
C TRP A 232 -2.01 -9.51 9.88
N MET A 233 -2.77 -8.49 10.28
CA MET A 233 -2.49 -7.78 11.53
C MET A 233 -2.71 -8.69 12.74
N ALA A 234 -3.77 -9.50 12.73
CA ALA A 234 -4.03 -10.51 13.74
C ALA A 234 -2.90 -11.55 13.79
N THR A 235 -2.46 -12.03 12.63
CA THR A 235 -1.38 -13.04 12.52
C THR A 235 -0.06 -12.54 13.10
N TYR A 236 0.24 -11.24 12.96
CA TYR A 236 1.48 -10.64 13.45
C TYR A 236 1.30 -9.82 14.73
N MET A 237 0.15 -9.95 15.43
CA MET A 237 -0.21 -9.10 16.57
C MET A 237 0.89 -9.05 17.65
N ASP A 238 1.52 -10.17 17.97
CA ASP A 238 2.61 -10.23 18.97
C ASP A 238 3.82 -9.36 18.60
N ARG A 239 4.07 -9.19 17.30
CA ARG A 239 5.15 -8.33 16.79
C ARG A 239 4.69 -6.88 16.65
N LEU A 240 3.42 -6.66 16.30
CA LEU A 240 2.85 -5.34 16.06
C LEU A 240 2.47 -4.61 17.35
N ALA A 241 2.13 -5.33 18.43
CA ALA A 241 1.60 -4.75 19.67
C ALA A 241 2.50 -3.69 20.32
N TYR A 242 3.81 -3.77 20.08
CA TYR A 242 4.81 -2.84 20.62
C TYR A 242 5.40 -1.91 19.57
N MET A 243 4.97 -2.01 18.31
CA MET A 243 5.48 -1.21 17.20
C MET A 243 4.64 0.06 17.04
N PRO A 244 5.24 1.26 17.19
CA PRO A 244 4.57 2.50 16.81
C PRO A 244 4.09 2.46 15.36
N ILE A 245 2.90 2.99 15.09
CA ILE A 245 2.28 3.00 13.75
C ILE A 245 3.22 3.60 12.69
N ILE A 246 4.01 4.61 13.06
CA ILE A 246 4.99 5.27 12.17
C ILE A 246 6.09 4.33 11.64
N TYR A 247 6.31 3.18 12.28
CA TYR A 247 7.29 2.18 11.85
C TYR A 247 6.64 1.01 11.10
N MET A 248 5.31 0.98 10.99
CA MET A 248 4.60 -0.04 10.23
C MET A 248 4.52 0.35 8.75
N ALA A 249 4.88 -0.58 7.87
CA ALA A 249 4.53 -0.50 6.47
C ALA A 249 3.09 -0.99 6.29
N VAL A 250 2.14 -0.07 6.16
CA VAL A 250 0.72 -0.41 5.99
C VAL A 250 0.33 -0.25 4.51
N PRO A 251 -0.15 -1.30 3.84
CA PRO A 251 -0.60 -1.20 2.46
C PRO A 251 -1.87 -0.35 2.36
N GLY A 252 -1.88 0.58 1.41
CA GLY A 252 -2.97 1.53 1.18
C GLY A 252 -3.28 1.75 -0.29
N THR A 253 -4.48 2.26 -0.56
CA THR A 253 -4.91 2.66 -1.91
C THR A 253 -5.31 4.12 -1.95
N LEU A 254 -4.97 4.81 -3.04
CA LEU A 254 -5.37 6.19 -3.30
C LEU A 254 -6.72 6.22 -4.01
N THR A 255 -7.55 7.22 -3.68
CA THR A 255 -8.92 7.37 -4.18
C THR A 255 -9.69 6.03 -4.23
N SER A 256 -9.64 5.27 -3.14
CA SER A 256 -9.99 3.84 -3.08
C SER A 256 -11.40 3.51 -3.55
N GLY A 257 -12.33 4.45 -3.38
CA GLY A 257 -13.72 4.32 -3.84
C GLY A 257 -13.92 4.52 -5.34
N ALA A 258 -12.90 4.98 -6.07
CA ALA A 258 -12.92 5.15 -7.51
C ALA A 258 -12.63 3.83 -8.23
N PHE A 259 -13.40 2.79 -7.91
CA PHE A 259 -13.22 1.46 -8.48
C PHE A 259 -14.19 1.14 -9.60
N ARG A 260 -13.65 0.49 -10.63
CA ARG A 260 -14.42 -0.16 -11.68
C ARG A 260 -13.53 -1.21 -12.35
N ARG A 261 -14.08 -2.40 -12.56
CA ARG A 261 -13.40 -3.45 -13.30
C ARG A 261 -13.00 -2.96 -14.69
N TYR A 262 -11.73 -3.19 -15.03
CA TYR A 262 -11.16 -2.78 -16.30
C TYR A 262 -11.86 -3.48 -17.47
N LYS A 263 -12.16 -2.72 -18.52
CA LYS A 263 -12.60 -3.27 -19.80
C LYS A 263 -11.57 -2.93 -20.87
N HIS A 264 -11.25 -3.89 -21.74
CA HIS A 264 -10.23 -3.72 -22.79
C HIS A 264 -10.52 -2.54 -23.73
N TYR A 265 -11.79 -2.13 -23.88
CA TYR A 265 -12.24 -1.03 -24.74
C TYR A 265 -12.65 0.23 -23.95
N GLU A 266 -11.88 0.60 -22.93
CA GLU A 266 -12.17 1.78 -22.12
C GLU A 266 -11.84 3.10 -22.80
N THR A 267 -12.69 4.10 -22.55
CA THR A 267 -12.44 5.48 -22.95
C THR A 267 -11.33 6.10 -22.11
N ASN A 268 -10.67 7.14 -22.61
CA ASN A 268 -9.67 7.88 -21.82
C ASN A 268 -10.27 8.48 -20.54
N VAL A 269 -11.55 8.91 -20.59
CA VAL A 269 -12.28 9.40 -19.41
C VAL A 269 -12.34 8.31 -18.34
N ALA A 270 -12.75 7.11 -18.73
CA ALA A 270 -12.78 5.95 -17.86
C ALA A 270 -11.44 5.70 -17.13
N ARG A 271 -10.33 5.73 -17.88
CA ARG A 271 -8.98 5.49 -17.37
C ARG A 271 -8.49 6.54 -16.37
N VAL A 272 -8.99 7.78 -16.46
CA VAL A 272 -8.65 8.85 -15.51
C VAL A 272 -9.65 8.96 -14.36
N THR A 273 -10.86 8.42 -14.51
CA THR A 273 -11.89 8.40 -13.46
C THR A 273 -11.63 7.30 -12.45
N TYR A 274 -11.31 6.08 -12.90
CA TYR A 274 -11.19 4.90 -12.04
C TYR A 274 -9.73 4.52 -11.84
N THR A 275 -9.31 4.37 -10.58
CA THR A 275 -7.91 4.04 -10.21
C THR A 275 -7.77 2.66 -9.61
N GLN A 276 -8.88 2.04 -9.20
CA GLN A 276 -8.92 0.72 -8.62
C GLN A 276 -9.80 -0.21 -9.48
N GLU A 277 -9.47 -1.50 -9.52
CA GLU A 277 -10.35 -2.50 -10.16
C GLU A 277 -11.36 -3.10 -9.19
N GLU A 278 -10.97 -3.19 -7.90
CA GLU A 278 -11.67 -3.94 -6.88
C GLU A 278 -12.48 -3.05 -5.93
N ASP A 279 -13.60 -3.59 -5.44
CA ASP A 279 -14.38 -2.95 -4.39
C ASP A 279 -13.64 -2.95 -3.04
N ILE A 280 -14.19 -2.23 -2.07
CA ILE A 280 -13.53 -2.00 -0.78
C ILE A 280 -13.39 -3.30 0.02
N LEU A 281 -14.42 -4.14 0.03
CA LEU A 281 -14.33 -5.44 0.69
C LEU A 281 -13.22 -6.31 0.08
N THR A 282 -13.11 -6.36 -1.24
CA THR A 282 -12.06 -7.14 -1.91
C THR A 282 -10.67 -6.57 -1.63
N GLN A 283 -10.51 -5.25 -1.62
CA GLN A 283 -9.25 -4.60 -1.21
C GLN A 283 -8.86 -4.99 0.24
N LEU A 284 -9.82 -5.03 1.18
CA LEU A 284 -9.58 -5.49 2.56
C LEU A 284 -9.12 -6.95 2.62
N ILE A 285 -9.75 -7.83 1.82
CA ILE A 285 -9.37 -9.24 1.72
C ILE A 285 -7.96 -9.43 1.16
N TYR A 286 -7.51 -8.53 0.27
CA TYR A 286 -6.12 -8.48 -0.21
C TYR A 286 -5.13 -7.88 0.79
N GLY A 287 -5.57 -7.51 2.00
CA GLY A 287 -4.70 -7.00 3.03
C GLY A 287 -4.54 -5.48 3.06
N ILE A 288 -5.24 -4.72 2.19
CA ILE A 288 -5.24 -3.25 2.25
C ILE A 288 -5.85 -2.80 3.58
N ARG A 289 -5.20 -1.87 4.28
CA ARG A 289 -5.67 -1.31 5.56
C ARG A 289 -5.71 0.20 5.58
N SER A 290 -5.26 0.89 4.53
CA SER A 290 -5.36 2.34 4.42
C SER A 290 -6.16 2.73 3.16
N PHE A 291 -7.24 3.48 3.36
CA PHE A 291 -8.11 3.95 2.29
C PHE A 291 -8.16 5.46 2.26
N GLU A 292 -8.04 6.02 1.06
CA GLU A 292 -8.31 7.42 0.80
C GLU A 292 -9.63 7.56 0.05
N PHE A 293 -10.59 8.26 0.65
CA PHE A 293 -11.84 8.60 -0.01
C PHE A 293 -11.88 10.09 -0.35
N GLN A 294 -12.37 10.41 -1.55
CA GLN A 294 -12.67 11.78 -1.98
C GLN A 294 -14.19 11.96 -2.11
N PRO A 295 -14.94 12.05 -0.99
CA PRO A 295 -16.36 12.30 -1.04
C PRO A 295 -16.66 13.75 -1.42
N VAL A 296 -17.66 13.92 -2.26
CA VAL A 296 -18.31 15.20 -2.56
C VAL A 296 -19.71 15.16 -1.99
N ALA A 297 -20.08 16.20 -1.25
CA ALA A 297 -21.41 16.38 -0.72
C ALA A 297 -22.37 16.86 -1.84
N VAL A 298 -23.52 16.21 -1.94
CA VAL A 298 -24.55 16.51 -2.93
C VAL A 298 -25.84 16.84 -2.21
N ALA A 299 -26.26 18.10 -2.29
CA ALA A 299 -27.45 18.59 -1.61
C ALA A 299 -28.70 17.77 -1.98
N ARG A 300 -29.38 17.28 -0.95
CA ARG A 300 -30.61 16.50 -1.02
C ARG A 300 -31.47 16.80 0.20
N MET A 301 -32.59 17.48 -0.02
CA MET A 301 -33.49 17.94 1.05
C MET A 301 -34.02 16.81 1.94
N ASP A 302 -34.07 15.59 1.43
CA ASP A 302 -34.55 14.39 2.11
C ASP A 302 -33.43 13.56 2.77
N SER A 303 -32.16 13.99 2.67
CA SER A 303 -31.06 13.28 3.30
C SER A 303 -31.09 13.45 4.82
N ALA A 304 -30.88 12.34 5.53
CA ALA A 304 -30.70 12.30 6.98
C ALA A 304 -29.39 12.94 7.46
N TYR A 305 -28.46 13.22 6.54
CA TYR A 305 -27.10 13.69 6.85
C TYR A 305 -26.98 15.20 6.60
N SER A 306 -27.71 15.99 7.36
CA SER A 306 -27.73 17.45 7.24
C SER A 306 -28.11 17.95 5.84
N GLY A 307 -28.96 17.19 5.13
CA GLY A 307 -29.38 17.55 3.77
C GLY A 307 -28.36 17.22 2.67
N TYR A 308 -27.41 16.29 2.91
CA TYR A 308 -26.39 15.90 1.92
C TYR A 308 -26.29 14.39 1.70
N ASP A 309 -26.10 13.96 0.46
CA ASP A 309 -25.62 12.62 0.13
C ASP A 309 -24.13 12.69 -0.25
N TYR A 310 -23.36 11.64 0.03
CA TYR A 310 -21.92 11.61 -0.25
C TYR A 310 -21.58 10.66 -1.40
N PHE A 311 -20.98 11.21 -2.45
CA PHE A 311 -20.55 10.49 -3.64
C PHE A 311 -19.03 10.55 -3.83
N ILE A 312 -18.43 9.47 -4.30
CA ILE A 312 -16.99 9.42 -4.56
C ILE A 312 -16.66 10.08 -5.88
N TYR A 313 -15.65 10.95 -5.84
CA TYR A 313 -15.02 11.55 -7.00
C TYR A 313 -13.56 11.11 -7.11
N ASN A 314 -12.97 11.32 -8.27
CA ASN A 314 -11.53 11.29 -8.47
C ASN A 314 -11.14 12.62 -9.13
N GLY A 315 -10.67 13.56 -8.31
CA GLY A 315 -10.58 14.97 -8.68
C GLY A 315 -11.96 15.51 -9.09
N HIS A 316 -12.10 15.97 -10.33
CA HIS A 316 -13.38 16.49 -10.86
C HIS A 316 -14.25 15.43 -11.55
N ASN A 317 -13.82 14.18 -11.58
CA ASN A 317 -14.52 13.12 -12.29
C ASN A 317 -15.47 12.36 -11.35
N PRO A 318 -16.79 12.36 -11.58
CA PRO A 318 -17.71 11.57 -10.78
C PRO A 318 -17.55 10.09 -11.08
N THR A 319 -17.46 9.26 -10.04
CA THR A 319 -17.37 7.80 -10.19
C THR A 319 -18.75 7.13 -10.30
N GLY A 320 -19.79 7.84 -9.86
CA GLY A 320 -21.17 7.32 -9.71
C GLY A 320 -21.37 6.47 -8.46
N ARG A 321 -20.37 6.36 -7.57
CA ARG A 321 -20.43 5.55 -6.35
C ARG A 321 -20.81 6.40 -5.14
N ARG A 322 -21.63 5.85 -4.26
CA ARG A 322 -21.91 6.42 -2.94
C ARG A 322 -20.84 5.98 -1.94
N LEU A 323 -20.54 6.83 -0.96
CA LEU A 323 -19.62 6.50 0.13
C LEU A 323 -20.21 5.46 1.08
N GLN A 324 -21.51 5.52 1.37
CA GLN A 324 -22.15 4.66 2.39
C GLN A 324 -21.88 3.15 2.20
N PRO A 325 -22.08 2.53 1.01
CA PRO A 325 -21.79 1.09 0.85
C PRO A 325 -20.33 0.71 1.14
N MET A 326 -19.39 1.63 0.91
CA MET A 326 -17.96 1.40 1.20
C MET A 326 -17.68 1.36 2.69
N LEU A 327 -18.33 2.24 3.46
CA LEU A 327 -18.28 2.24 4.92
C LEU A 327 -18.96 0.98 5.48
N GLU A 328 -20.05 0.51 4.87
CA GLU A 328 -20.74 -0.73 5.23
C GLU A 328 -19.86 -1.97 5.00
N ASP A 329 -19.07 -1.99 3.91
CA ASP A 329 -18.08 -3.03 3.63
C ASP A 329 -16.99 -3.05 4.71
N ILE A 330 -16.43 -1.88 5.07
CA ILE A 330 -15.41 -1.75 6.12
C ILE A 330 -15.97 -2.21 7.47
N HIS A 331 -17.17 -1.76 7.84
CA HIS A 331 -17.82 -2.16 9.09
C HIS A 331 -18.06 -3.68 9.12
N SER A 332 -18.62 -4.24 8.04
CA SER A 332 -18.88 -5.68 7.94
C SER A 332 -17.60 -6.50 8.06
N TYR A 333 -16.50 -6.03 7.47
CA TYR A 333 -15.19 -6.65 7.60
C TYR A 333 -14.68 -6.60 9.04
N LEU A 334 -14.67 -5.43 9.70
CA LEU A 334 -14.17 -5.26 11.06
C LEU A 334 -14.99 -6.04 12.11
N VAL A 335 -16.30 -6.22 11.90
CA VAL A 335 -17.15 -7.08 12.74
C VAL A 335 -16.69 -8.55 12.70
N ASN A 336 -16.25 -9.01 11.53
CA ASN A 336 -15.76 -10.38 11.33
C ASN A 336 -14.28 -10.55 11.70
N HIS A 337 -13.48 -9.49 11.60
CA HIS A 337 -12.03 -9.49 11.77
C HIS A 337 -11.59 -8.55 12.90
N LYS A 338 -11.88 -8.94 14.14
CA LYS A 338 -11.82 -8.06 15.34
C LYS A 338 -10.42 -7.57 15.73
N HIS A 339 -9.37 -8.13 15.13
CA HIS A 339 -7.98 -7.78 15.41
C HIS A 339 -7.36 -6.92 14.32
N GLU A 340 -8.14 -6.56 13.30
CA GLU A 340 -7.71 -5.72 12.21
C GLU A 340 -8.03 -4.25 12.50
N VAL A 341 -7.21 -3.36 11.95
CA VAL A 341 -7.40 -1.91 12.05
C VAL A 341 -7.40 -1.34 10.65
N VAL A 342 -8.40 -0.50 10.35
CA VAL A 342 -8.52 0.19 9.06
C VAL A 342 -8.36 1.68 9.27
N PHE A 343 -7.44 2.28 8.51
CA PHE A 343 -7.17 3.71 8.46
C PHE A 343 -7.95 4.31 7.31
N ILE A 344 -8.74 5.36 7.59
CA ILE A 344 -9.52 6.05 6.58
C ILE A 344 -9.11 7.53 6.58
N ASN A 345 -8.67 7.99 5.40
CA ASN A 345 -8.43 9.40 5.11
C ASN A 345 -9.58 9.93 4.24
N PHE A 346 -10.19 11.03 4.64
CA PHE A 346 -11.17 11.75 3.83
C PHE A 346 -10.52 13.02 3.28
N ASP A 347 -10.17 12.99 1.99
CA ASP A 347 -9.67 14.14 1.24
C ASP A 347 -10.88 14.88 0.63
N THR A 348 -11.40 15.87 1.35
CA THR A 348 -12.63 16.58 0.99
C THR A 348 -12.33 18.04 0.62
N ASP A 349 -13.16 18.60 -0.27
CA ASP A 349 -13.15 20.03 -0.60
C ASP A 349 -14.50 20.68 -0.20
N PHE A 350 -15.00 20.33 0.98
CA PHE A 350 -16.24 20.86 1.55
C PHE A 350 -16.16 22.38 1.74
N LYS A 351 -17.28 23.05 1.47
CA LYS A 351 -17.46 24.50 1.54
C LYS A 351 -18.28 24.92 2.76
N GLU A 352 -19.10 24.03 3.30
CA GLU A 352 -20.01 24.30 4.42
C GLU A 352 -19.77 23.35 5.59
N ASP A 353 -20.00 23.82 6.81
CA ASP A 353 -19.85 22.99 8.02
C ASP A 353 -20.90 21.87 8.05
N GLU A 354 -22.08 22.11 7.49
CA GLU A 354 -23.16 21.13 7.34
C GLU A 354 -22.73 19.91 6.51
N GLU A 355 -21.87 20.10 5.50
CA GLU A 355 -21.31 19.01 4.70
C GLU A 355 -20.38 18.13 5.56
N LEU A 356 -19.60 18.74 6.47
CA LEU A 356 -18.75 18.01 7.40
C LEU A 356 -19.59 17.28 8.46
N TYR A 357 -20.60 17.94 9.04
CA TYR A 357 -21.49 17.34 10.03
C TYR A 357 -22.30 16.19 9.46
N GLY A 358 -22.79 16.31 8.23
CA GLY A 358 -23.47 15.21 7.56
C GLY A 358 -22.53 14.02 7.32
N LEU A 359 -21.25 14.27 6.95
CA LEU A 359 -20.28 13.19 6.74
C LEU A 359 -20.00 12.47 8.05
N ALA A 360 -19.80 13.22 9.14
CA ALA A 360 -19.63 12.67 10.47
C ALA A 360 -20.84 11.83 10.89
N GLY A 361 -22.07 12.31 10.64
CA GLY A 361 -23.30 11.56 10.90
C GLY A 361 -23.38 10.25 10.13
N LEU A 362 -23.02 10.26 8.84
CA LEU A 362 -22.97 9.05 8.02
C LEU A 362 -21.94 8.03 8.55
N ILE A 363 -20.75 8.49 8.94
CA ILE A 363 -19.70 7.63 9.50
C ILE A 363 -20.17 7.02 10.83
N GLU A 364 -20.72 7.84 11.72
CA GLU A 364 -21.22 7.41 13.03
C GLU A 364 -22.34 6.38 12.90
N GLU A 365 -23.28 6.57 11.96
CA GLU A 365 -24.34 5.60 11.71
C GLU A 365 -23.79 4.28 11.16
N THR A 366 -22.84 4.35 10.22
CA THR A 366 -22.42 3.16 9.47
C THR A 366 -21.36 2.32 10.20
N ILE A 367 -20.33 2.98 10.74
CA ILE A 367 -19.19 2.32 11.38
C ILE A 367 -19.32 2.34 12.92
N GLY A 368 -20.09 3.28 13.45
CA GLY A 368 -20.27 3.50 14.89
C GLY A 368 -19.56 4.77 15.37
N LYS A 369 -19.88 5.18 16.61
CA LYS A 369 -19.23 6.32 17.28
C LYS A 369 -17.71 6.12 17.37
N SER A 370 -16.95 7.15 17.00
CA SER A 370 -15.56 7.26 17.42
C SER A 370 -15.53 7.25 18.95
N VAL A 371 -14.77 6.33 19.54
CA VAL A 371 -14.43 6.44 20.96
C VAL A 371 -13.35 7.52 21.03
N ASN A 372 -13.77 8.74 21.38
CA ASN A 372 -12.88 9.88 21.59
C ASN A 372 -11.86 9.62 22.70
#